data_AF-A0A8J3BEH1-F1
#
_entry.id   AF-A0A8J3BEH1-F1
#
_cell.length_a   1.000
_cell.length_b   1.000
_cell.length_c   1.000
_cell.angle_alpha   90.00
_cell.angle_beta   90.00
_cell.angle_gamma   90.00
#
_symmetry.space_group_name_H-M   'P 1'
#
loop_
_entity.id
_entity.type
_entity.pdbx_description
1 polymer ?
#
loop_
_entity_poly.entity_id
_entity_poly.type
_entity_poly.pdbx_seq_one_letter_code
_entity_poly.pdbx_strand_id
1 'polypeptide(L)'
;MDTIGDTTEPPAAETAARPCAHCGKPVPQRHAAGRPFRYCRDNDGACQRATRNTRLRQRTSPGLAGDVARTHELVDRLEAAAETLAVALDAELSPTGVERQLARVRAETATAVAAAHTERDDARRDADTHRTARTAAETAAEAARADADAATERAEAADTAAHTARVEADAARADAATARDHLAAAERARQAADTAADSARADATAAAAAKDTAEALAAARAATIDELRAAAAATTADRDTARADAAAARTERDTARTAADTAREQARAADSRAHDAAAAADRSRAAADTARAEADRAAADLTAARTELDTLRTAIDTARAETRQAHDDRHRADAAATAERTRADGLAAALHAAEARLAPLTEQVGQLAAALAALGATRPG
;
A
#
# COMPACT_ATOMS: atom_id res chain seq x y z
N MET A 1 76.46 49.45 108.15
CA MET A 1 76.53 50.71 108.91
C MET A 1 76.47 50.35 110.37
N ASP A 2 77.66 50.19 110.95
CA ASP A 2 78.11 50.59 112.29
C ASP A 2 77.21 50.13 113.46
N THR A 3 77.48 49.06 114.22
CA THR A 3 78.70 48.66 114.96
C THR A 3 79.40 49.78 115.73
N ILE A 4 78.85 50.17 116.89
CA ILE A 4 79.57 50.71 118.05
C ILE A 4 78.77 50.22 119.28
N GLY A 5 79.22 49.35 120.18
CA GLY A 5 80.60 48.98 120.50
C GLY A 5 81.22 49.97 121.48
N ASP A 6 80.61 50.20 122.64
CA ASP A 6 81.30 50.86 123.76
C ASP A 6 81.26 49.93 124.98
N THR A 7 82.46 49.46 125.32
CA THR A 7 82.76 48.56 126.42
C THR A 7 83.51 49.42 127.43
N THR A 8 82.78 50.09 128.32
CA THR A 8 83.40 50.89 129.37
C THR A 8 83.67 50.00 130.58
N GLU A 9 84.96 49.68 130.75
CA GLU A 9 85.60 49.05 131.89
C GLU A 9 85.41 49.93 133.16
N PRO A 10 84.77 49.43 134.23
CA PRO A 10 84.67 50.17 135.48
C PRO A 10 85.97 50.08 136.30
N PRO A 11 86.32 51.17 137.01
CA PRO A 11 87.60 51.35 137.69
C PRO A 11 87.82 50.36 138.84
N ALA A 12 89.11 50.05 139.09
CA ALA A 12 89.60 49.29 140.23
C ALA A 12 89.16 49.95 141.55
N ALA A 13 87.98 49.57 142.02
CA ALA A 13 87.44 50.04 143.27
C ALA A 13 88.23 49.41 144.42
N GLU A 14 88.61 50.25 145.38
CA GLU A 14 88.98 49.86 146.73
C GLU A 14 88.06 48.73 147.19
N THR A 15 88.62 47.65 147.75
CA THR A 15 87.83 46.59 148.38
C THR A 15 86.95 47.20 149.46
N ALA A 16 85.72 47.58 149.09
CA ALA A 16 84.74 48.23 149.95
C ALA A 16 84.31 47.22 151.02
N ALA A 17 85.06 47.17 152.12
CA ALA A 17 84.81 46.24 153.19
C ALA A 17 83.55 46.68 153.96
N ARG A 18 82.44 45.96 153.79
CA ARG A 18 81.20 46.21 154.54
C ARG A 18 81.25 45.45 155.88
N PRO A 19 80.75 46.03 156.98
CA PRO A 19 80.69 45.34 158.24
C PRO A 19 79.78 44.11 158.14
N CYS A 20 80.27 42.99 158.65
CA CYS A 20 79.55 41.73 158.79
C CYS A 20 78.25 41.96 159.56
N ALA A 21 77.10 41.63 158.97
CA ALA A 21 75.80 41.88 159.57
C ALA A 21 75.55 41.11 160.89
N HIS A 22 76.47 40.23 161.30
CA HIS A 22 76.42 39.56 162.59
C HIS A 22 77.40 40.12 163.62
N CYS A 23 78.70 40.17 163.30
CA CYS A 23 79.73 40.54 164.28
C CYS A 23 80.43 41.88 163.98
N GLY A 24 80.03 42.59 162.93
CA GLY A 24 80.56 43.90 162.55
C GLY A 24 81.95 43.90 161.90
N LYS A 25 82.69 42.78 161.90
CA LYS A 25 84.02 42.72 161.26
C LYS A 25 83.96 43.11 159.78
N PRO A 26 84.96 43.86 159.25
CA PRO A 26 84.99 44.23 157.84
C PRO A 26 85.07 42.97 156.97
N VAL A 27 84.06 42.76 156.11
CA VAL A 27 84.02 41.65 155.16
C VAL A 27 84.36 42.18 153.78
N PRO A 28 85.48 41.72 153.17
CA PRO A 28 85.83 42.13 151.82
C PRO A 28 84.73 41.69 150.84
N GLN A 29 84.19 42.66 150.09
CA GLN A 29 83.16 42.42 149.09
C GLN A 29 83.80 42.02 147.75
N ARG A 30 83.05 41.27 146.91
CA ARG A 30 83.47 40.99 145.53
C ARG A 30 82.97 42.12 144.62
N HIS A 31 83.76 42.45 143.59
CA HIS A 31 83.41 43.48 142.61
C HIS A 31 82.51 43.00 141.46
N ALA A 32 82.12 41.71 141.43
CA ALA A 32 81.30 41.15 140.35
C ALA A 32 79.78 41.22 140.66
N ALA A 33 78.96 41.37 139.60
CA ALA A 33 77.51 41.39 139.68
C ALA A 33 76.95 40.13 140.37
N GLY A 34 76.40 40.32 141.56
CA GLY A 34 75.90 39.28 142.44
C GLY A 34 75.51 39.86 143.80
N ARG A 35 74.75 39.10 144.61
CA ARG A 35 74.27 39.60 145.90
C ARG A 35 75.46 39.89 146.83
N PRO A 36 75.60 41.11 147.38
CA PRO A 36 76.71 41.46 148.27
C PRO A 36 76.84 40.52 149.47
N PHE A 37 78.07 40.22 149.89
CA PHE A 37 78.34 39.36 151.05
C PHE A 37 77.94 40.07 152.34
N ARG A 38 76.81 39.64 152.93
CA ARG A 38 76.35 40.19 154.21
C ARG A 38 77.10 39.67 155.44
N TYR A 39 77.84 38.56 155.33
CA TYR A 39 78.46 37.90 156.49
C TYR A 39 79.91 37.48 156.21
N CYS A 40 80.69 37.40 157.27
CA CYS A 40 82.09 37.00 157.32
C CYS A 40 82.26 35.57 156.80
N ARG A 41 83.26 35.34 155.94
CA ARG A 41 83.46 34.05 155.25
C ARG A 41 84.63 33.26 155.82
N ASP A 42 85.63 34.00 156.27
CA ASP A 42 86.85 33.67 157.00
C ASP A 42 86.63 33.00 158.36
N ASN A 43 85.38 32.90 158.85
CA ASN A 43 85.03 32.17 160.07
C ASN A 43 84.14 30.94 159.79
N ASP A 44 84.44 30.19 158.73
CA ASP A 44 83.69 29.00 158.28
C ASP A 44 82.17 29.19 158.16
N GLY A 45 81.70 30.41 157.86
CA GLY A 45 80.27 30.74 157.82
C GLY A 45 79.56 30.77 159.18
N ALA A 46 80.29 30.76 160.29
CA ALA A 46 79.74 30.81 161.64
C ALA A 46 78.83 32.02 161.86
N CYS A 47 79.17 33.19 161.32
CA CYS A 47 78.36 34.41 161.45
C CYS A 47 77.00 34.30 160.72
N GLN A 48 76.97 33.69 159.53
CA GLN A 48 75.73 33.44 158.81
C GLN A 48 74.88 32.38 159.53
N ARG A 49 75.51 31.29 160.01
CA ARG A 49 74.83 30.24 160.80
C ARG A 49 74.31 30.78 162.13
N ALA A 50 75.06 31.63 162.81
CA ALA A 50 74.66 32.26 164.06
C ALA A 50 73.44 33.15 163.85
N THR A 51 73.47 34.05 162.86
CA THR A 51 72.29 34.87 162.53
C THR A 51 71.09 34.03 162.11
N ARG A 52 71.31 32.96 161.33
CA ARG A 52 70.25 32.01 160.96
C ARG A 52 69.68 31.32 162.22
N ASN A 53 70.52 30.85 163.13
CA ASN A 53 70.09 30.23 164.38
C ASN A 53 69.42 31.23 165.32
N THR A 54 69.84 32.49 165.36
CA THR A 54 69.16 33.54 166.14
C THR A 54 67.78 33.80 165.59
N ARG A 55 67.63 33.92 164.26
CA ARG A 55 66.32 34.08 163.62
C ARG A 55 65.43 32.85 163.79
N LEU A 56 66.02 31.64 163.70
CA LEU A 56 65.28 30.40 163.91
C LEU A 56 64.79 30.33 165.36
N ARG A 57 65.66 30.61 166.34
CA ARG A 57 65.31 30.68 167.77
C ARG A 57 64.25 31.76 168.04
N GLN A 58 64.37 32.94 167.45
CA GLN A 58 63.38 34.01 167.58
C GLN A 58 62.03 33.62 166.94
N ARG A 59 62.03 32.90 165.82
CA ARG A 59 60.81 32.38 165.18
C ARG A 59 60.15 31.24 165.96
N THR A 60 60.94 30.39 166.60
CA THR A 60 60.46 29.23 167.37
C THR A 60 60.36 29.50 168.88
N SER A 61 60.61 30.73 169.33
CA SER A 61 60.43 31.12 170.73
C SER A 61 58.93 31.26 171.04
N PRO A 62 58.39 30.52 172.02
CA PRO A 62 56.99 30.65 172.41
C PRO A 62 56.73 32.01 173.09
N GLY A 63 55.60 32.64 172.76
CA GLY A 63 55.12 33.90 173.36
C GLY A 63 55.32 35.15 172.49
N LEU A 64 55.08 36.32 173.10
CA LEU A 64 55.07 37.66 172.48
C LEU A 64 56.27 37.95 171.57
N ALA A 65 57.47 37.48 171.93
CA ALA A 65 58.68 37.73 171.14
C ALA A 65 58.64 37.04 169.76
N GLY A 66 58.06 35.84 169.66
CA GLY A 66 57.90 35.12 168.40
C GLY A 66 56.81 35.72 167.52
N ASP A 67 55.74 36.23 168.13
CA ASP A 67 54.66 36.94 167.42
C ASP A 67 55.14 38.29 166.87
N VAL A 68 55.95 39.04 167.62
CA VAL A 68 56.60 40.29 167.17
C VAL A 68 57.54 40.04 165.99
N ALA A 69 58.31 38.95 166.02
CA ALA A 69 59.19 38.60 164.89
C ALA A 69 58.39 38.24 163.63
N ARG A 70 57.26 37.53 163.76
CA ARG A 70 56.36 37.23 162.63
C ARG A 70 55.66 38.47 162.09
N THR A 71 55.25 39.39 162.96
CA THR A 71 54.65 40.67 162.53
C THR A 71 55.66 41.53 161.79
N HIS A 72 56.91 41.61 162.24
CA HIS A 72 57.97 42.30 161.51
C HIS A 72 58.20 41.70 160.11
N GLU A 73 58.21 40.38 159.95
CA GLU A 73 58.32 39.77 158.61
C GLU A 73 57.11 40.03 157.71
N LEU A 74 55.92 40.20 158.30
CA LEU A 74 54.72 40.60 157.56
C LEU A 74 54.84 42.05 157.11
N VAL A 75 55.35 42.93 157.98
CA VAL A 75 55.64 44.34 157.67
C VAL A 75 56.67 44.43 156.54
N ASP A 76 57.78 43.70 156.61
CA ASP A 76 58.78 43.66 155.53
C ASP A 76 58.18 43.17 154.21
N ARG A 77 57.22 42.22 154.26
CA ARG A 77 56.49 41.74 153.07
C ARG A 77 55.52 42.78 152.52
N LEU A 78 54.85 43.52 153.40
CA LEU A 78 53.96 44.61 153.01
C LEU A 78 54.74 45.79 152.43
N GLU A 79 55.91 46.12 152.99
CA GLU A 79 56.81 47.13 152.43
C GLU A 79 57.34 46.70 151.06
N ALA A 80 57.77 45.44 150.90
CA ALA A 80 58.17 44.94 149.59
C ALA A 80 57.02 44.94 148.57
N ALA A 81 55.79 44.61 149.00
CA ALA A 81 54.61 44.69 148.15
C ALA A 81 54.25 46.14 147.82
N ALA A 82 54.37 47.07 148.76
CA ALA A 82 54.14 48.50 148.56
C ALA A 82 55.19 49.11 147.64
N GLU A 83 56.46 48.71 147.75
CA GLU A 83 57.53 49.13 146.83
C GLU A 83 57.29 48.56 145.43
N THR A 84 56.89 47.29 145.32
CA THR A 84 56.52 46.68 144.03
C THR A 84 55.33 47.38 143.40
N LEU A 85 54.30 47.71 144.19
CA LEU A 85 53.14 48.49 143.76
C LEU A 85 53.54 49.91 143.37
N ALA A 86 54.38 50.59 144.15
CA ALA A 86 54.86 51.93 143.85
C ALA A 86 55.65 51.96 142.54
N VAL A 87 56.52 50.96 142.29
CA VAL A 87 57.25 50.83 141.01
C VAL A 87 56.29 50.51 139.86
N ALA A 88 55.27 49.67 140.05
CA ALA A 88 54.27 49.38 139.03
C ALA A 88 53.38 50.60 138.73
N LEU A 89 52.94 51.33 139.76
CA LEU A 89 52.17 52.56 139.60
C LEU A 89 53.03 53.67 138.98
N ASP A 90 54.31 53.81 139.33
CA ASP A 90 55.22 54.77 138.69
C ASP A 90 55.48 54.37 137.22
N ALA A 91 55.62 53.08 136.91
CA ALA A 91 55.76 52.62 135.54
C ALA A 91 54.53 52.92 134.66
N GLU A 92 53.32 52.96 135.23
CA GLU A 92 52.07 53.19 134.50
C GLU A 92 51.57 54.64 134.58
N LEU A 93 51.78 55.35 135.69
CA LEU A 93 51.29 56.71 135.97
C LEU A 93 52.36 57.80 135.92
N SER A 94 53.65 57.46 135.84
CA SER A 94 54.67 58.49 135.53
C SER A 94 54.41 59.07 134.14
N PRO A 95 54.89 60.30 133.86
CA PRO A 95 54.83 60.87 132.53
C PRO A 95 55.36 59.91 131.44
N THR A 96 56.43 59.16 131.74
CA THR A 96 57.02 58.18 130.82
C THR A 96 56.16 56.92 130.61
N GLY A 97 55.37 56.54 131.61
CA GLY A 97 54.40 55.45 131.53
C GLY A 97 53.22 55.80 130.64
N VAL A 98 52.64 56.98 130.88
CA VAL A 98 51.53 57.52 130.08
C VAL A 98 51.97 57.77 128.62
N GLU A 99 53.16 58.28 128.38
CA GLU A 99 53.71 58.43 127.02
C GLU A 99 53.88 57.08 126.32
N ARG A 100 54.31 56.03 127.03
CA ARG A 100 54.38 54.67 126.50
C ARG A 100 52.99 54.11 126.18
N GLN A 101 52.01 54.31 127.05
CA GLN A 101 50.62 53.91 126.80
C GLN A 101 50.02 54.66 125.61
N LEU A 102 50.23 55.98 125.51
CA LEU A 102 49.80 56.80 124.38
C LEU A 102 50.50 56.39 123.09
N ALA A 103 51.80 56.09 123.13
CA ALA A 103 52.54 55.57 121.98
C ALA A 103 52.00 54.21 121.53
N ARG A 104 51.68 53.31 122.48
CA ARG A 104 51.03 52.02 122.19
C ARG A 104 49.66 52.21 121.54
N VAL A 105 48.78 53.03 122.11
CA VAL A 105 47.45 53.32 121.54
C VAL A 105 47.56 53.99 120.17
N ARG A 106 48.52 54.91 119.98
CA ARG A 106 48.78 55.51 118.67
C ARG A 106 49.27 54.47 117.66
N ALA A 107 50.13 53.54 118.05
CA ALA A 107 50.60 52.47 117.19
C ALA A 107 49.47 51.48 116.82
N GLU A 108 48.64 51.09 117.79
CA GLU A 108 47.46 50.25 117.57
C GLU A 108 46.45 50.95 116.65
N THR A 109 46.18 52.24 116.88
CA THR A 109 45.29 53.05 116.05
C THR A 109 45.85 53.22 114.64
N ALA A 110 47.16 53.48 114.50
CA ALA A 110 47.81 53.54 113.19
C ALA A 110 47.74 52.21 112.44
N THR A 111 47.88 51.09 113.14
CA THR A 111 47.72 49.74 112.58
C THR A 111 46.27 49.49 112.14
N ALA A 112 45.29 49.85 112.96
CA ALA A 112 43.87 49.72 112.62
C ALA A 112 43.48 50.59 111.41
N VAL A 113 43.98 51.82 111.33
CA VAL A 113 43.76 52.72 110.19
C VAL A 113 44.44 52.18 108.93
N ALA A 114 45.66 51.63 109.03
CA ALA A 114 46.34 50.99 107.92
C ALA A 114 45.59 49.75 107.42
N ALA A 115 45.05 48.93 108.34
CA ALA A 115 44.20 47.79 108.01
C ALA A 115 42.92 48.25 107.30
N ALA A 116 42.21 49.25 107.84
CA ALA A 116 40.99 49.79 107.23
C ALA A 116 41.25 50.41 105.84
N HIS A 117 42.40 51.06 105.62
CA HIS A 117 42.79 51.55 104.30
C HIS A 117 43.08 50.40 103.33
N THR A 118 43.76 49.35 103.79
CA THR A 118 44.02 48.15 102.99
C THR A 118 42.71 47.48 102.58
N GLU A 119 41.79 47.24 103.53
CA GLU A 119 40.46 46.67 103.27
C GLU A 119 39.64 47.52 102.30
N ARG A 120 39.66 48.85 102.45
CA ARG A 120 38.97 49.76 101.53
C ARG A 120 39.55 49.69 100.12
N ASP A 121 40.87 49.66 100.00
CA ASP A 121 41.55 49.65 98.71
C ASP A 121 41.42 48.26 98.04
N ASP A 122 41.36 47.17 98.81
CA ASP A 122 40.98 45.82 98.35
C ASP A 122 39.54 45.81 97.83
N ALA A 123 38.58 46.32 98.62
CA ALA A 123 37.18 46.41 98.20
C ALA A 123 36.99 47.27 96.93
N ARG A 124 37.80 48.33 96.75
CA ARG A 124 37.82 49.14 95.53
C ARG A 124 38.34 48.34 94.33
N ARG A 125 39.46 47.62 94.49
CA ARG A 125 40.03 46.76 93.44
C ARG A 125 39.07 45.64 93.04
N ASP A 126 38.39 45.03 94.00
CA ASP A 126 37.36 44.02 93.73
C ASP A 126 36.17 44.62 92.97
N ALA A 127 35.69 45.80 93.39
CA ALA A 127 34.61 46.50 92.69
C ALA A 127 35.02 46.92 91.26
N ASP A 128 36.25 47.38 91.04
CA ASP A 128 36.79 47.66 89.70
C ASP A 128 36.84 46.38 88.86
N THR A 129 37.34 45.28 89.43
CA THR A 129 37.42 43.96 88.76
C THR A 129 36.03 43.46 88.36
N HIS A 130 35.05 43.53 89.26
CA HIS A 130 33.67 43.16 88.96
C HIS A 130 33.02 44.07 87.90
N ARG A 131 33.31 45.37 87.92
CA ARG A 131 32.83 46.30 86.88
C ARG A 131 33.41 45.95 85.51
N THR A 132 34.72 45.72 85.43
CA THR A 132 35.38 45.31 84.18
C THR A 132 34.84 43.96 83.70
N ALA A 133 34.67 42.98 84.58
CA ALA A 133 34.10 41.68 84.24
C ALA A 133 32.65 41.80 83.73
N ARG A 134 31.81 42.64 84.35
CA ARG A 134 30.45 42.90 83.90
C ARG A 134 30.43 43.56 82.51
N THR A 135 31.23 44.59 82.28
CA THR A 135 31.31 45.23 80.96
C THR A 135 31.80 44.26 79.90
N ALA A 136 32.81 43.43 80.20
CA ALA A 136 33.27 42.38 79.29
C ALA A 136 32.16 41.35 78.99
N ALA A 137 31.39 40.94 79.99
CA ALA A 137 30.26 40.03 79.82
C ALA A 137 29.12 40.66 79.00
N GLU A 138 28.83 41.94 79.20
CA GLU A 138 27.84 42.70 78.42
C GLU A 138 28.28 42.81 76.95
N THR A 139 29.54 43.16 76.69
CA THR A 139 30.09 43.20 75.32
C THR A 139 30.07 41.83 74.65
N ALA A 140 30.42 40.75 75.39
CA ALA A 140 30.37 39.39 74.87
C ALA A 140 28.93 38.94 74.56
N ALA A 141 27.96 39.32 75.40
CA ALA A 141 26.56 39.02 75.18
C ALA A 141 25.99 39.76 73.97
N GLU A 142 26.38 41.02 73.77
CA GLU A 142 25.99 41.80 72.58
C GLU A 142 26.60 41.20 71.30
N ALA A 143 27.88 40.83 71.33
CA ALA A 143 28.53 40.16 70.21
C ALA A 143 27.84 38.82 69.88
N ALA A 144 27.51 38.01 70.89
CA ALA A 144 26.81 36.74 70.69
C ALA A 144 25.39 36.93 70.10
N ARG A 145 24.70 38.01 70.46
CA ARG A 145 23.39 38.36 69.86
C ARG A 145 23.55 38.78 68.40
N ALA A 146 24.51 39.66 68.11
CA ALA A 146 24.81 40.07 66.74
C ALA A 146 25.19 38.87 65.84
N ASP A 147 25.98 37.92 66.36
CA ASP A 147 26.34 36.69 65.66
C ASP A 147 25.12 35.78 65.42
N ALA A 148 24.20 35.69 66.37
CA ALA A 148 22.96 34.92 66.25
C ALA A 148 21.99 35.54 65.24
N ASP A 149 21.86 36.87 65.25
CA ASP A 149 21.05 37.61 64.27
C ASP A 149 21.63 37.43 62.86
N ALA A 150 22.95 37.59 62.70
CA ALA A 150 23.63 37.35 61.43
C ALA A 150 23.56 35.88 60.97
N ALA A 151 23.47 34.91 61.89
CA ALA A 151 23.24 33.51 61.55
C ALA A 151 21.80 33.28 61.07
N THR A 152 20.83 33.94 61.68
CA THR A 152 19.41 33.87 61.31
C THR A 152 19.18 34.49 59.93
N GLU A 153 19.71 35.69 59.67
CA GLU A 153 19.62 36.34 58.35
C GLU A 153 20.26 35.48 57.25
N ARG A 154 21.40 34.83 57.54
CA ARG A 154 22.04 33.90 56.59
C ARG A 154 21.18 32.66 56.34
N ALA A 155 20.51 32.13 57.35
CA ALA A 155 19.61 30.99 57.20
C ALA A 155 18.38 31.36 56.35
N GLU A 156 17.75 32.51 56.62
CA GLU A 156 16.61 33.00 55.84
C GLU A 156 16.98 33.29 54.37
N ALA A 157 18.17 33.87 54.14
CA ALA A 157 18.69 34.08 52.79
C ALA A 157 18.94 32.75 52.07
N ALA A 158 19.49 31.74 52.77
CA ALA A 158 19.71 30.41 52.22
C ALA A 158 18.40 29.69 51.88
N ASP A 159 17.38 29.79 52.74
CA ASP A 159 16.05 29.22 52.51
C ASP A 159 15.35 29.89 51.33
N THR A 160 15.46 31.22 51.21
CA THR A 160 14.93 31.97 50.06
C THR A 160 15.62 31.52 48.77
N ALA A 161 16.95 31.43 48.76
CA ALA A 161 17.71 30.96 47.61
C ALA A 161 17.35 29.51 47.23
N ALA A 162 17.18 28.63 48.23
CA ALA A 162 16.78 27.25 48.01
C ALA A 162 15.35 27.15 47.45
N HIS A 163 14.43 28.00 47.92
CA HIS A 163 13.07 28.08 47.39
C HIS A 163 13.07 28.54 45.93
N THR A 164 13.77 29.64 45.61
CA THR A 164 13.91 30.12 44.23
C THR A 164 14.51 29.06 43.32
N ALA A 165 15.58 28.40 43.74
CA ALA A 165 16.21 27.32 42.96
C ALA A 165 15.26 26.14 42.70
N ARG A 166 14.37 25.81 43.65
CA ARG A 166 13.35 24.77 43.45
C ARG A 166 12.29 25.22 42.43
N VAL A 167 11.80 26.45 42.54
CA VAL A 167 10.83 27.01 41.59
C VAL A 167 11.41 27.04 40.17
N GLU A 168 12.66 27.48 40.01
CA GLU A 168 13.36 27.47 38.73
C GLU A 168 13.56 26.05 38.19
N ALA A 169 13.92 25.09 39.04
CA ALA A 169 14.09 23.70 38.63
C ALA A 169 12.75 23.07 38.18
N ASP A 170 11.65 23.37 38.86
CA ASP A 170 10.33 22.87 38.49
C ASP A 170 9.81 23.54 37.21
N ALA A 171 10.06 24.83 37.02
CA ALA A 171 9.80 25.52 35.75
C ALA A 171 10.59 24.89 34.60
N ALA A 172 11.90 24.67 34.78
CA ALA A 172 12.75 24.04 33.76
C ALA A 172 12.29 22.60 33.43
N ARG A 173 11.79 21.84 34.41
CA ARG A 173 11.21 20.51 34.18
C ARG A 173 9.91 20.59 33.39
N ALA A 174 9.04 21.56 33.68
CA ALA A 174 7.79 21.78 32.94
C ALA A 174 8.07 22.20 31.48
N ASP A 175 9.05 23.08 31.26
CA ASP A 175 9.49 23.48 29.93
C ASP A 175 10.08 22.29 29.16
N ALA A 176 10.91 21.47 29.81
CA ALA A 176 11.47 20.27 29.21
C ALA A 176 10.39 19.23 28.85
N ALA A 177 9.35 19.06 29.69
CA ALA A 177 8.21 18.19 29.39
C ALA A 177 7.44 18.71 28.17
N THR A 178 7.14 20.00 28.14
CA THR A 178 6.48 20.67 27.00
C THR A 178 7.27 20.52 25.70
N ALA A 179 8.60 20.69 25.76
CA ALA A 179 9.48 20.48 24.61
C ALA A 179 9.46 19.03 24.10
N ARG A 180 9.43 18.04 24.99
CA ARG A 180 9.30 16.62 24.61
C ARG A 180 7.95 16.34 23.96
N ASP A 181 6.87 16.90 24.48
CA ASP A 181 5.53 16.74 23.90
C ASP A 181 5.45 17.35 22.49
N HIS A 182 6.07 18.52 22.28
CA HIS A 182 6.19 19.12 20.95
C HIS A 182 7.02 18.26 19.98
N LEU A 183 8.14 17.69 20.43
CA LEU A 183 8.94 16.78 19.61
C LEU A 183 8.16 15.51 19.24
N ALA A 184 7.47 14.90 20.20
CA ALA A 184 6.62 13.73 19.96
C ALA A 184 5.42 14.05 19.05
N ALA A 185 4.84 15.24 19.14
CA ALA A 185 3.82 15.70 18.21
C ALA A 185 4.38 15.91 16.80
N ALA A 186 5.57 16.49 16.67
CA ALA A 186 6.25 16.68 15.39
C ALA A 186 6.63 15.35 14.73
N GLU A 187 7.06 14.36 15.50
CA GLU A 187 7.35 13.00 15.01
C GLU A 187 6.08 12.31 14.49
N ARG A 188 4.98 12.38 15.23
CA ARG A 188 3.69 11.84 14.77
C ARG A 188 3.21 12.54 13.49
N ALA A 189 3.39 13.85 13.38
CA ALA A 189 3.05 14.60 12.17
C ALA A 189 3.90 14.17 10.96
N ARG A 190 5.21 13.93 11.15
CA ARG A 190 6.10 13.39 10.11
C ARG A 190 5.66 11.99 9.66
N GLN A 191 5.42 11.08 10.61
CA GLN A 191 4.95 9.71 10.30
C GLN A 191 3.62 9.70 9.53
N ALA A 192 2.69 10.59 9.91
CA ALA A 192 1.43 10.75 9.20
C ALA A 192 1.63 11.28 7.77
N ALA A 193 2.54 12.24 7.59
CA ALA A 193 2.89 12.78 6.28
C ALA A 193 3.56 11.73 5.39
N ASP A 194 4.47 10.91 5.92
CA ASP A 194 5.13 9.82 5.19
C ASP A 194 4.10 8.76 4.76
N THR A 195 3.21 8.35 5.67
CA THR A 195 2.12 7.40 5.38
C THR A 195 1.19 7.94 4.28
N ALA A 196 0.83 9.22 4.34
CA ALA A 196 0.01 9.86 3.32
C ALA A 196 0.73 9.94 1.96
N ALA A 197 2.04 10.22 1.96
CA ALA A 197 2.85 10.24 0.75
C ALA A 197 2.94 8.85 0.10
N ASP A 198 3.13 7.80 0.89
CA ASP A 198 3.17 6.42 0.38
C ASP A 198 1.81 5.97 -0.14
N SER A 199 0.71 6.32 0.53
CA SER A 199 -0.65 6.09 0.01
C SER A 199 -0.86 6.80 -1.33
N ALA A 200 -0.47 8.07 -1.43
CA ALA A 200 -0.61 8.84 -2.68
C ALA A 200 0.23 8.25 -3.83
N ARG A 201 1.42 7.70 -3.55
CA ARG A 201 2.24 6.99 -4.55
C ARG A 201 1.59 5.68 -5.00
N ALA A 202 1.00 4.93 -4.08
CA ALA A 202 0.27 3.71 -4.40
C ALA A 202 -0.95 4.01 -5.28
N ASP A 203 -1.72 5.04 -4.93
CA ASP A 203 -2.88 5.49 -5.70
C ASP A 203 -2.47 5.97 -7.11
N ALA A 204 -1.38 6.72 -7.23
CA ALA A 204 -0.85 7.16 -8.52
C ALA A 204 -0.41 5.97 -9.40
N THR A 205 0.23 4.97 -8.80
CA THR A 205 0.63 3.73 -9.50
C THR A 205 -0.58 2.94 -9.96
N ALA A 206 -1.60 2.80 -9.12
CA ALA A 206 -2.85 2.14 -9.46
C ALA A 206 -3.60 2.88 -10.58
N ALA A 207 -3.64 4.21 -10.53
CA ALA A 207 -4.24 5.04 -11.57
C ALA A 207 -3.52 4.90 -12.92
N ALA A 208 -2.18 4.85 -12.92
CA ALA A 208 -1.39 4.60 -14.11
C ALA A 208 -1.69 3.22 -14.72
N ALA A 209 -1.70 2.16 -13.90
CA ALA A 209 -2.04 0.81 -14.37
C ALA A 209 -3.48 0.71 -14.90
N ALA A 210 -4.43 1.40 -14.27
CA ALA A 210 -5.81 1.49 -14.74
C ALA A 210 -5.91 2.21 -16.10
N LYS A 211 -5.14 3.28 -16.29
CA LYS A 211 -5.04 3.99 -17.56
C LYS A 211 -4.48 3.08 -18.66
N ASP A 212 -3.37 2.40 -18.41
CA ASP A 212 -2.74 1.49 -19.38
C ASP A 212 -3.71 0.36 -19.78
N THR A 213 -4.45 -0.17 -18.80
CA THR A 213 -5.50 -1.18 -19.05
C THR A 213 -6.63 -0.61 -19.92
N ALA A 214 -7.07 0.62 -19.63
CA ALA A 214 -8.11 1.29 -20.43
C ALA A 214 -7.66 1.56 -21.87
N GLU A 215 -6.40 1.98 -22.07
CA GLU A 215 -5.82 2.18 -23.40
C GLU A 215 -5.70 0.86 -24.17
N ALA A 216 -5.27 -0.23 -23.52
CA ALA A 216 -5.22 -1.56 -24.12
C ALA A 216 -6.62 -2.06 -24.53
N LEU A 217 -7.63 -1.87 -23.67
CA LEU A 217 -9.02 -2.20 -23.98
C LEU A 217 -9.57 -1.36 -25.14
N ALA A 218 -9.23 -0.08 -25.20
CA ALA A 218 -9.63 0.81 -26.29
C ALA A 218 -8.99 0.37 -27.62
N ALA A 219 -7.71 0.02 -27.62
CA ALA A 219 -7.00 -0.51 -28.79
C ALA A 219 -7.60 -1.85 -29.26
N ALA A 220 -7.90 -2.77 -28.35
CA ALA A 220 -8.55 -4.04 -28.67
C ALA A 220 -9.95 -3.84 -29.27
N ARG A 221 -10.73 -2.89 -28.75
CA ARG A 221 -12.04 -2.52 -29.31
C ARG A 221 -11.90 -1.91 -30.70
N ALA A 222 -10.91 -1.05 -30.93
CA ALA A 222 -10.67 -0.48 -32.25
C ALA A 222 -10.33 -1.56 -33.28
N ALA A 223 -9.44 -2.50 -32.94
CA ALA A 223 -9.11 -3.65 -33.78
C ALA A 223 -10.35 -4.51 -34.10
N THR A 224 -11.18 -4.80 -33.10
CA THR A 224 -12.44 -5.53 -33.29
C THR A 224 -13.40 -4.80 -34.23
N ILE A 225 -13.52 -3.47 -34.10
CA ILE A 225 -14.36 -2.66 -34.99
C ILE A 225 -13.85 -2.73 -36.43
N ASP A 226 -12.53 -2.67 -36.64
CA ASP A 226 -11.95 -2.73 -37.98
C ASP A 226 -12.10 -4.13 -38.61
N GLU A 227 -11.95 -5.20 -37.82
CA GLU A 227 -12.28 -6.56 -38.26
C GLU A 227 -13.75 -6.69 -38.67
N LEU A 228 -14.68 -6.16 -37.86
CA LEU A 228 -16.11 -6.17 -38.17
C LEU A 228 -16.43 -5.36 -39.44
N ARG A 229 -15.75 -4.23 -39.65
CA ARG A 229 -15.87 -3.43 -40.89
C ARG A 229 -15.36 -4.21 -42.10
N ALA A 230 -14.22 -4.88 -41.99
CA ALA A 230 -13.68 -5.71 -43.05
C ALA A 230 -14.61 -6.89 -43.39
N ALA A 231 -15.15 -7.57 -42.37
CA ALA A 231 -16.11 -8.65 -42.55
C ALA A 231 -17.41 -8.16 -43.20
N ALA A 232 -17.92 -6.99 -42.81
CA ALA A 232 -19.10 -6.38 -43.42
C ALA A 232 -18.86 -5.97 -44.89
N ALA A 233 -17.67 -5.45 -45.21
CA ALA A 233 -17.28 -5.13 -46.57
C ALA A 233 -17.18 -6.39 -47.45
N ALA A 234 -16.56 -7.46 -46.94
CA ALA A 234 -16.49 -8.75 -47.64
C ALA A 234 -17.89 -9.34 -47.88
N THR A 235 -18.75 -9.35 -46.86
CA THR A 235 -20.15 -9.81 -47.00
C THR A 235 -20.92 -8.99 -48.04
N THR A 236 -20.65 -7.69 -48.12
CA THR A 236 -21.26 -6.80 -49.12
C THR A 236 -20.77 -7.15 -50.53
N ALA A 237 -19.47 -7.39 -50.71
CA ALA A 237 -18.88 -7.79 -51.99
C ALA A 237 -19.39 -9.17 -52.45
N ASP A 238 -19.49 -10.14 -51.55
CA ASP A 238 -20.05 -11.48 -51.83
C ASP A 238 -21.51 -11.37 -52.29
N ARG A 239 -22.31 -10.54 -51.59
CA ARG A 239 -23.71 -10.28 -51.97
C ARG A 239 -23.82 -9.63 -53.34
N ASP A 240 -22.96 -8.67 -53.65
CA ASP A 240 -23.00 -7.97 -54.94
C ASP A 240 -22.53 -8.88 -56.08
N THR A 241 -21.55 -9.75 -55.83
CA THR A 241 -21.14 -10.84 -56.75
C THR A 241 -22.29 -11.81 -56.99
N ALA A 242 -22.93 -12.32 -55.93
CA ALA A 242 -24.08 -13.22 -56.05
C ALA A 242 -25.26 -12.58 -56.81
N ARG A 243 -25.46 -11.26 -56.66
CA ARG A 243 -26.46 -10.51 -57.45
C ARG A 243 -26.09 -10.43 -58.92
N ALA A 244 -24.81 -10.19 -59.23
CA ALA A 244 -24.32 -10.18 -60.60
C ALA A 244 -24.45 -11.56 -61.26
N ASP A 245 -24.06 -12.63 -60.57
CA ASP A 245 -24.22 -14.01 -61.03
C ASP A 245 -25.69 -14.36 -61.26
N ALA A 246 -26.58 -13.98 -60.33
CA ALA A 246 -28.02 -14.20 -60.50
C ALA A 246 -28.60 -13.38 -61.67
N ALA A 247 -28.05 -12.20 -61.98
CA ALA A 247 -28.43 -11.43 -63.15
C ALA A 247 -27.95 -12.11 -64.45
N ALA A 248 -26.69 -12.56 -64.49
CA ALA A 248 -26.12 -13.30 -65.62
C ALA A 248 -26.90 -14.58 -65.90
N ALA A 249 -27.18 -15.39 -64.88
CA ALA A 249 -27.98 -16.61 -65.01
C ALA A 249 -29.40 -16.34 -65.53
N ARG A 250 -30.02 -15.20 -65.16
CA ARG A 250 -31.30 -14.77 -65.73
C ARG A 250 -31.18 -14.46 -67.23
N THR A 251 -30.15 -13.71 -67.63
CA THR A 251 -29.88 -13.40 -69.04
C THR A 251 -29.60 -14.67 -69.86
N GLU A 252 -28.80 -15.60 -69.35
CA GLU A 252 -28.55 -16.89 -70.00
C GLU A 252 -29.83 -17.70 -70.16
N ARG A 253 -30.65 -17.79 -69.10
CA ARG A 253 -31.96 -18.46 -69.15
C ARG A 253 -32.87 -17.83 -70.21
N ASP A 254 -32.94 -16.50 -70.27
CA ASP A 254 -33.81 -15.80 -71.21
C ASP A 254 -33.30 -15.96 -72.66
N THR A 255 -31.98 -16.02 -72.85
CA THR A 255 -31.34 -16.34 -74.14
C THR A 255 -31.64 -17.78 -74.56
N ALA A 256 -31.47 -18.75 -73.65
CA ALA A 256 -31.78 -20.16 -73.90
C ALA A 256 -33.27 -20.37 -74.21
N ARG A 257 -34.16 -19.63 -73.53
CA ARG A 257 -35.60 -19.65 -73.81
C ARG A 257 -35.91 -19.13 -75.21
N THR A 258 -35.34 -17.99 -75.58
CA THR A 258 -35.48 -17.43 -76.93
C THR A 258 -34.98 -18.42 -77.99
N ALA A 259 -33.79 -19.01 -77.79
CA ALA A 259 -33.23 -20.01 -78.69
C ALA A 259 -34.13 -21.26 -78.81
N ALA A 260 -34.69 -21.74 -77.70
CA ALA A 260 -35.63 -22.85 -77.70
C ALA A 260 -36.93 -22.53 -78.44
N ASP A 261 -37.46 -21.31 -78.29
CA ASP A 261 -38.66 -20.87 -79.00
C ASP A 261 -38.39 -20.74 -80.51
N THR A 262 -37.24 -20.18 -80.92
CA THR A 262 -36.80 -20.16 -82.33
C THR A 262 -36.65 -21.58 -82.88
N ALA A 263 -36.03 -22.51 -82.13
CA ALA A 263 -35.88 -23.89 -82.57
C ALA A 263 -37.24 -24.59 -82.74
N ARG A 264 -38.21 -24.32 -81.87
CA ARG A 264 -39.60 -24.83 -82.01
C ARG A 264 -40.28 -24.28 -83.25
N GLU A 265 -40.12 -22.99 -83.55
CA GLU A 265 -40.67 -22.38 -84.77
C GLU A 265 -40.02 -22.97 -86.03
N GLN A 266 -38.70 -23.15 -86.04
CA GLN A 266 -37.98 -23.80 -87.13
C GLN A 266 -38.44 -25.26 -87.31
N ALA A 267 -38.64 -26.00 -86.23
CA ALA A 267 -39.16 -27.37 -86.28
C ALA A 267 -40.58 -27.41 -86.85
N ARG A 268 -41.48 -26.51 -86.41
CA ARG A 268 -42.83 -26.38 -86.99
C ARG A 268 -42.79 -26.04 -88.48
N ALA A 269 -41.91 -25.13 -88.89
CA ALA A 269 -41.74 -24.77 -90.30
C ALA A 269 -41.14 -25.92 -91.12
N ALA A 270 -40.24 -26.74 -90.55
CA ALA A 270 -39.74 -27.95 -91.18
C ALA A 270 -40.85 -29.00 -91.34
N ASP A 271 -41.66 -29.20 -90.30
CA ASP A 271 -42.79 -30.14 -90.32
C ASP A 271 -43.86 -29.73 -91.35
N SER A 272 -44.20 -28.45 -91.44
CA SER A 272 -45.07 -27.91 -92.50
C SER A 272 -44.50 -28.17 -93.89
N ARG A 273 -43.20 -27.89 -94.11
CA ARG A 273 -42.54 -28.16 -95.39
C ARG A 273 -42.52 -29.66 -95.73
N ALA A 274 -42.34 -30.52 -94.73
CA ALA A 274 -42.41 -31.97 -94.91
C ALA A 274 -43.83 -32.42 -95.31
N HIS A 275 -44.87 -31.89 -94.67
CA HIS A 275 -46.27 -32.12 -95.04
C HIS A 275 -46.57 -31.64 -96.47
N ASP A 276 -46.12 -30.44 -96.84
CA ASP A 276 -46.31 -29.89 -98.19
C ASP A 276 -45.60 -30.73 -99.25
N ALA A 277 -44.37 -31.18 -98.95
CA ALA A 277 -43.61 -32.06 -99.83
C ALA A 277 -44.26 -33.44 -99.98
N ALA A 278 -44.79 -34.02 -98.90
CA ALA A 278 -45.53 -35.28 -98.94
C ALA A 278 -46.80 -35.14 -99.80
N ALA A 279 -47.57 -34.06 -99.60
CA ALA A 279 -48.75 -33.79 -100.42
C ALA A 279 -48.39 -33.55 -101.91
N ALA A 280 -47.26 -32.91 -102.19
CA ALA A 280 -46.76 -32.76 -103.56
C ALA A 280 -46.35 -34.11 -104.18
N ALA A 281 -45.69 -34.98 -103.41
CA ALA A 281 -45.34 -36.33 -103.84
C ALA A 281 -46.60 -37.18 -104.11
N ASP A 282 -47.63 -37.08 -103.27
CA ASP A 282 -48.91 -37.77 -103.49
C ASP A 282 -49.64 -37.26 -104.73
N ARG A 283 -49.64 -35.95 -104.98
CA ARG A 283 -50.15 -35.37 -106.24
C ARG A 283 -49.37 -35.88 -107.45
N SER A 284 -48.04 -35.97 -107.35
CA SER A 284 -47.20 -36.49 -108.43
C SER A 284 -47.45 -37.98 -108.69
N ARG A 285 -47.65 -38.78 -107.64
CA ARG A 285 -48.04 -40.20 -107.75
C ARG A 285 -49.41 -40.35 -108.41
N ALA A 286 -50.41 -39.61 -107.96
CA ALA A 286 -51.74 -39.63 -108.56
C ALA A 286 -51.74 -39.22 -110.04
N ALA A 287 -50.94 -38.21 -110.40
CA ALA A 287 -50.73 -37.81 -111.79
C ALA A 287 -50.05 -38.91 -112.61
N ALA A 288 -49.04 -39.59 -112.05
CA ALA A 288 -48.37 -40.71 -112.70
C ALA A 288 -49.31 -41.93 -112.90
N ASP A 289 -50.15 -42.24 -111.92
CA ASP A 289 -51.15 -43.31 -112.01
C ASP A 289 -52.23 -42.98 -113.06
N THR A 290 -52.64 -41.71 -113.14
CA THR A 290 -53.54 -41.22 -114.19
C THR A 290 -52.91 -41.38 -115.57
N ALA A 291 -51.66 -40.95 -115.73
CA ALA A 291 -50.92 -41.09 -116.98
C ALA A 291 -50.72 -42.56 -117.39
N ARG A 292 -50.49 -43.46 -116.43
CA ARG A 292 -50.47 -44.92 -116.68
C ARG A 292 -51.82 -45.43 -117.15
N ALA A 293 -52.91 -45.07 -116.47
CA ALA A 293 -54.25 -45.49 -116.87
C ALA A 293 -54.64 -44.97 -118.26
N GLU A 294 -54.20 -43.76 -118.62
CA GLU A 294 -54.34 -43.20 -119.97
C GLU A 294 -53.50 -43.97 -121.00
N ALA A 295 -52.26 -44.31 -120.67
CA ALA A 295 -51.40 -45.12 -121.53
C ALA A 295 -51.97 -46.54 -121.75
N ASP A 296 -52.51 -47.17 -120.70
CA ASP A 296 -53.17 -48.48 -120.79
C ASP A 296 -54.43 -48.42 -121.65
N ARG A 297 -55.23 -47.35 -121.52
CA ARG A 297 -56.38 -47.09 -122.42
C ARG A 297 -55.92 -46.92 -123.87
N ALA A 298 -54.91 -46.10 -124.11
CA ALA A 298 -54.37 -45.92 -125.46
C ALA A 298 -53.81 -47.23 -126.06
N ALA A 299 -53.20 -48.09 -125.24
CA ALA A 299 -52.73 -49.40 -125.66
C ALA A 299 -53.89 -50.37 -125.99
N ALA A 300 -54.96 -50.33 -125.20
CA ALA A 300 -56.20 -51.08 -125.47
C ALA A 300 -56.86 -50.60 -126.77
N ASP A 301 -56.98 -49.29 -126.97
CA ASP A 301 -57.52 -48.68 -128.19
C ASP A 301 -56.67 -49.06 -129.42
N LEU A 302 -55.35 -49.04 -129.31
CA LEU A 302 -54.45 -49.48 -130.38
C LEU A 302 -54.65 -50.97 -130.71
N THR A 303 -54.88 -51.81 -129.70
CA THR A 303 -55.14 -53.24 -129.89
C THR A 303 -56.50 -53.48 -130.55
N ALA A 304 -57.53 -52.72 -130.17
CA ALA A 304 -58.83 -52.74 -130.81
C ALA A 304 -58.73 -52.32 -132.29
N ALA A 305 -58.03 -51.21 -132.57
CA ALA A 305 -57.81 -50.72 -133.94
C ALA A 305 -57.04 -51.73 -134.81
N ARG A 306 -56.06 -52.46 -134.24
CA ARG A 306 -55.36 -53.54 -134.94
C ARG A 306 -56.29 -54.72 -135.27
N THR A 307 -57.14 -55.10 -134.33
CA THR A 307 -58.14 -56.17 -134.52
C THR A 307 -59.16 -55.79 -135.60
N GLU A 308 -59.59 -54.54 -135.62
CA GLU A 308 -60.48 -53.99 -136.64
C GLU A 308 -59.82 -53.97 -138.02
N LEU A 309 -58.53 -53.58 -138.10
CA LEU A 309 -57.74 -53.67 -139.32
C LEU A 309 -57.60 -55.10 -139.87
N ASP A 310 -57.36 -56.09 -139.01
CA ASP A 310 -57.27 -57.49 -139.44
C ASP A 310 -58.63 -58.06 -139.86
N THR A 311 -59.72 -57.62 -139.22
CA THR A 311 -61.09 -57.93 -139.64
C THR A 311 -61.38 -57.36 -141.03
N LEU A 312 -61.02 -56.09 -141.27
CA LEU A 312 -61.16 -55.43 -142.57
C LEU A 312 -60.31 -56.10 -143.66
N ARG A 313 -59.08 -56.52 -143.35
CA ARG A 313 -58.24 -57.30 -144.28
C ARG A 313 -58.88 -58.62 -144.66
N THR A 314 -59.39 -59.35 -143.69
CA THR A 314 -60.10 -60.62 -143.91
C THR A 314 -61.34 -60.41 -144.79
N ALA A 315 -62.09 -59.33 -144.56
CA ALA A 315 -63.23 -58.96 -145.39
C ALA A 315 -62.83 -58.62 -146.84
N ILE A 316 -61.73 -57.88 -147.03
CA ILE A 316 -61.19 -57.56 -148.37
C ILE A 316 -60.77 -58.83 -149.12
N ASP A 317 -60.08 -59.76 -148.45
CA ASP A 317 -59.63 -61.00 -149.08
C ASP A 317 -60.81 -61.92 -149.45
N THR A 318 -61.86 -61.93 -148.63
CA THR A 318 -63.13 -62.61 -148.91
C THR A 318 -63.81 -62.01 -150.15
N ALA A 319 -63.98 -60.68 -150.18
CA ALA A 319 -64.58 -59.98 -151.32
C ALA A 319 -63.80 -60.19 -152.63
N ARG A 320 -62.47 -60.26 -152.56
CA ARG A 320 -61.60 -60.60 -153.71
C ARG A 320 -61.80 -62.04 -154.18
N ALA A 321 -62.00 -63.00 -153.27
CA ALA A 321 -62.29 -64.38 -153.62
C ALA A 321 -63.66 -64.50 -154.32
N GLU A 322 -64.69 -63.83 -153.79
CA GLU A 322 -66.03 -63.79 -154.39
C GLU A 322 -66.01 -63.15 -155.79
N THR A 323 -65.26 -62.07 -155.98
CA THR A 323 -65.12 -61.40 -157.28
C THR A 323 -64.47 -62.31 -158.32
N ARG A 324 -63.43 -63.07 -157.95
CA ARG A 324 -62.79 -64.06 -158.83
C ARG A 324 -63.78 -65.16 -159.22
N GLN A 325 -64.54 -65.68 -158.25
CA GLN A 325 -65.52 -66.72 -158.49
C GLN A 325 -66.64 -66.26 -159.44
N ALA A 326 -67.15 -65.04 -159.27
CA ALA A 326 -68.14 -64.46 -160.18
C ALA A 326 -67.60 -64.29 -161.61
N HIS A 327 -66.30 -63.99 -161.76
CA HIS A 327 -65.65 -63.86 -163.05
C HIS A 327 -65.51 -65.21 -163.77
N ASP A 328 -65.16 -66.27 -163.04
CA ASP A 328 -65.07 -67.64 -163.56
C ASP A 328 -66.45 -68.18 -163.99
N ASP A 329 -67.48 -67.94 -163.19
CA ASP A 329 -68.86 -68.37 -163.50
C ASP A 329 -69.40 -67.68 -164.75
N ARG A 330 -69.11 -66.39 -164.93
CA ARG A 330 -69.44 -65.63 -166.14
C ARG A 330 -68.74 -66.19 -167.37
N HIS A 331 -67.45 -66.55 -167.24
CA HIS A 331 -66.68 -67.12 -168.33
C HIS A 331 -67.21 -68.50 -168.78
N ARG A 332 -67.74 -69.31 -167.85
CA ARG A 332 -68.41 -70.58 -168.16
C ARG A 332 -69.76 -70.38 -168.86
N ALA A 333 -70.53 -69.37 -168.46
CA ALA A 333 -71.82 -69.05 -169.08
C ALA A 333 -71.67 -68.62 -170.56
N ASP A 334 -70.66 -67.80 -170.87
CA ASP A 334 -70.39 -67.34 -172.24
C ASP A 334 -69.95 -68.49 -173.17
N ALA A 335 -69.18 -69.45 -172.63
CA ALA A 335 -68.78 -70.64 -173.37
C ALA A 335 -70.00 -71.54 -173.71
N ALA A 336 -70.93 -71.71 -172.76
CA ALA A 336 -72.15 -72.49 -172.97
C ALA A 336 -73.08 -71.84 -174.01
N ALA A 337 -73.23 -70.52 -173.98
CA ALA A 337 -74.05 -69.77 -174.94
C ALA A 337 -73.52 -69.83 -176.38
N THR A 338 -72.20 -69.94 -176.55
CA THR A 338 -71.56 -70.05 -177.87
C THR A 338 -71.80 -71.42 -178.48
N ALA A 339 -71.72 -72.50 -177.68
CA ALA A 339 -71.96 -73.86 -178.14
C ALA A 339 -73.40 -74.10 -178.63
N GLU A 340 -74.39 -73.49 -177.99
CA GLU A 340 -75.80 -73.61 -178.39
C GLU A 340 -76.11 -72.87 -179.71
N ARG A 341 -75.46 -71.73 -179.98
CA ARG A 341 -75.63 -71.02 -181.26
C ARG A 341 -75.12 -71.85 -182.44
N THR A 342 -73.97 -72.51 -182.28
CA THR A 342 -73.41 -73.38 -183.32
C THR A 342 -74.30 -74.59 -183.62
N ARG A 343 -75.02 -75.11 -182.60
CA ARG A 343 -76.01 -76.18 -182.77
C ARG A 343 -77.24 -75.73 -183.56
N ALA A 344 -77.75 -74.52 -183.28
CA ALA A 344 -78.92 -73.97 -183.95
C ALA A 344 -78.67 -73.73 -185.45
N ASP A 345 -77.50 -73.19 -185.80
CA ASP A 345 -77.12 -72.92 -187.20
C ASP A 345 -76.98 -74.21 -188.02
N GLY A 346 -76.52 -75.31 -187.39
CA GLY A 346 -76.42 -76.62 -188.04
C GLY A 346 -77.78 -77.26 -188.36
N LEU A 347 -78.79 -77.04 -187.52
CA LEU A 347 -80.16 -77.54 -187.74
C LEU A 347 -80.88 -76.76 -188.84
N ALA A 348 -80.65 -75.45 -188.94
CA ALA A 348 -81.25 -74.60 -189.97
C ALA A 348 -80.78 -74.99 -191.39
N ALA A 349 -79.50 -75.32 -191.55
CA ALA A 349 -78.96 -75.76 -192.84
C ALA A 349 -79.54 -77.12 -193.30
N ALA A 350 -79.87 -78.02 -192.37
CA ALA A 350 -80.45 -79.32 -192.68
C ALA A 350 -81.91 -79.22 -193.17
N LEU A 351 -82.66 -78.23 -192.69
CA LEU A 351 -84.07 -78.03 -193.00
C LEU A 351 -84.26 -77.47 -194.42
N HIS A 352 -83.43 -76.49 -194.82
CA HIS A 352 -83.45 -75.95 -196.18
C HIS A 352 -83.04 -76.97 -197.25
N ALA A 353 -82.13 -77.89 -196.92
CA ALA A 353 -81.75 -78.98 -197.83
C ALA A 353 -82.89 -80.00 -198.05
N ALA A 354 -83.82 -80.12 -197.10
CA ALA A 354 -84.99 -81.01 -197.20
C ALA A 354 -86.12 -80.37 -198.05
N GLU A 355 -86.33 -79.07 -197.94
CA GLU A 355 -87.36 -78.33 -198.69
C GLU A 355 -87.07 -78.28 -200.20
N ALA A 356 -85.80 -78.14 -200.60
CA ALA A 356 -85.39 -78.14 -202.01
C ALA A 356 -85.68 -79.47 -202.75
N ARG A 357 -85.95 -80.56 -202.02
CA ARG A 357 -86.27 -81.88 -202.60
C ARG A 357 -87.76 -82.09 -202.85
N LEU A 358 -88.65 -81.22 -202.35
CA LEU A 358 -90.11 -81.41 -202.44
C LEU A 358 -90.76 -80.73 -203.66
N ALA A 359 -90.17 -79.68 -204.22
CA ALA A 359 -90.72 -78.98 -205.38
C ALA A 359 -90.82 -79.81 -206.69
N PRO A 360 -89.88 -80.72 -207.04
CA PRO A 360 -90.02 -81.50 -208.27
C PRO A 360 -91.05 -82.65 -208.19
N LEU A 361 -91.60 -82.96 -207.01
CA LEU A 361 -92.60 -84.04 -206.82
C LEU A 361 -94.05 -83.56 -207.01
N THR A 362 -94.35 -82.30 -206.77
CA THR A 362 -95.69 -81.73 -207.00
C THR A 362 -95.97 -81.45 -208.48
N GLU A 363 -94.93 -81.22 -209.29
CA GLU A 363 -95.03 -81.09 -210.75
C GLU A 363 -95.45 -82.41 -211.43
N GLN A 364 -95.15 -83.58 -210.82
CA GLN A 364 -95.51 -84.88 -211.39
C GLN A 364 -96.96 -85.32 -211.10
N VAL A 365 -97.58 -84.85 -210.01
CA VAL A 365 -98.95 -85.26 -209.63
C VAL A 365 -100.02 -84.46 -210.38
N GLY A 366 -99.76 -83.18 -210.68
CA GLY A 366 -100.70 -82.33 -211.44
C GLY A 366 -100.88 -82.78 -212.90
N GLN A 367 -99.80 -83.24 -213.53
CA GLN A 367 -99.84 -83.71 -214.93
C GLN A 367 -100.60 -85.04 -215.09
N LEU A 368 -100.73 -85.84 -214.02
CA LEU A 368 -101.50 -87.10 -214.02
C LEU A 368 -103.02 -86.88 -213.88
N ALA A 369 -103.44 -85.81 -213.21
CA ALA A 369 -104.86 -85.46 -213.09
C ALA A 369 -105.45 -84.87 -214.39
N ALA A 370 -104.61 -84.19 -215.20
CA ALA A 370 -104.97 -83.72 -216.53
C ALA A 370 -105.26 -84.85 -217.54
N ALA A 371 -104.75 -86.07 -217.29
CA ALA A 371 -104.91 -87.20 -218.21
C ALA A 371 -106.17 -88.05 -217.95
N LEU A 372 -106.68 -88.12 -216.71
CA LEU A 372 -107.77 -89.05 -216.35
C LEU A 372 -109.19 -88.52 -216.59
N ALA A 373 -109.43 -87.21 -216.59
CA ALA A 373 -110.77 -86.67 -216.91
C ALA A 373 -111.04 -86.56 -218.43
N ALA A 374 -109.98 -86.53 -219.25
CA ALA A 374 -110.06 -86.51 -220.72
C ALA A 374 -110.56 -87.83 -221.34
N LEU A 375 -110.72 -88.90 -220.55
CA LEU A 375 -111.13 -90.25 -221.02
C LEU A 375 -112.58 -90.63 -220.67
N GLY A 376 -113.38 -89.73 -220.07
CA GLY A 376 -114.76 -90.04 -219.63
C GLY A 376 -115.93 -89.52 -220.48
N ALA A 377 -115.69 -88.66 -221.47
CA ALA A 377 -116.71 -88.37 -222.48
C ALA A 377 -116.82 -89.58 -223.43
N THR A 378 -117.94 -90.34 -223.40
CA THR A 378 -118.72 -90.82 -224.59
C THR A 378 -119.67 -92.01 -224.31
N ARG A 379 -120.95 -91.84 -224.75
CA ARG A 379 -121.84 -92.80 -225.47
C ARG A 379 -122.85 -93.71 -224.70
N PRO A 380 -123.94 -94.18 -225.36
CA PRO A 380 -125.24 -93.47 -225.44
C PRO A 380 -126.48 -94.37 -225.20
N GLY A 381 -127.66 -93.77 -225.01
CA GLY A 381 -128.96 -94.46 -224.96
C GLY A 381 -129.95 -93.74 -224.06
#